data_AF-A0AAW1IAT9-F1
#
_entry.id   AF-A0AAW1IAT9-F1
#
_cell.length_a   1.000
_cell.length_b   1.000
_cell.length_c   1.000
_cell.angle_alpha   90.00
_cell.angle_beta   90.00
_cell.angle_gamma   90.00
#
_symmetry.space_group_name_H-M   'P 1'
#
loop_
_entity.id
_entity.type
_entity.pdbx_description
1 polymer ?
#
loop_
_entity_poly.entity_id
_entity_poly.type
_entity_poly.pdbx_seq_one_letter_code
_entity_poly.pdbx_strand_id
1 'polypeptide(L)'
;MKFFKGPTSASSEETYSYINRTYGKATFQQVYKILKYDISPIQRAKLTVNIPTSVAINGKEVKFLSLYAPEGSLAGQSITCQSSIDTIMDNNVPVVVGDGDKKKRKRREVSTVDEQLSKYPANRTIYFNCSSESVQEGTVCGSVTCDFGPLKNIKNTAEIRFKMILDISELTDYKPDKDIVIVSTSGTAQIVDNVVSSGGYSHEVSVPSVFIGPSAEQSIAIWIIIVAVICGILLLALLAGGLYKLGFFKREKKAMLMEEKAKQNAEDTAEPLTTGAQT
;
A
#
# COMPACT_ATOMS: atom_id res chain seq x y z
N MET A 1 -4.98 13.79 44.59
CA MET A 1 -5.34 12.47 44.02
C MET A 1 -5.95 12.70 42.63
N LYS A 2 -5.24 12.34 41.56
CA LYS A 2 -5.76 12.38 40.18
C LYS A 2 -6.19 10.95 39.81
N PHE A 3 -7.45 10.76 39.47
CA PHE A 3 -8.00 9.50 38.97
C PHE A 3 -8.06 9.57 37.44
N PHE A 4 -7.27 8.75 36.74
CA PHE A 4 -7.48 8.46 35.31
C PHE A 4 -6.81 7.12 34.94
N LYS A 5 -7.59 6.16 34.41
CA LYS A 5 -7.41 5.59 33.05
C LYS A 5 -8.50 4.54 32.76
N GLY A 6 -9.44 4.89 31.90
CA GLY A 6 -10.48 3.99 31.40
C GLY A 6 -9.95 2.85 30.49
N PRO A 7 -10.84 2.08 29.84
CA PRO A 7 -10.47 0.95 29.01
C PRO A 7 -9.62 1.43 27.83
N THR A 8 -8.41 0.91 27.71
CA THR A 8 -7.55 1.21 26.57
C THR A 8 -7.85 0.17 25.49
N SER A 9 -8.31 0.63 24.32
CA SER A 9 -8.46 -0.22 23.14
C SER A 9 -7.10 -0.39 22.45
N ALA A 10 -6.85 -1.59 21.96
CA ALA A 10 -5.73 -1.93 21.10
C ALA A 10 -6.28 -2.51 19.79
N SER A 11 -5.73 -2.08 18.65
CA SER A 11 -6.12 -2.56 17.32
C SER A 11 -4.88 -3.03 16.55
N SER A 12 -5.10 -3.88 15.55
CA SER A 12 -4.04 -4.36 14.65
C SER A 12 -4.20 -3.75 13.26
N GLU A 13 -3.12 -3.14 12.76
CA GLU A 13 -2.98 -2.68 11.37
C GLU A 13 -2.67 -3.85 10.44
N GLU A 14 -3.27 -3.86 9.25
CA GLU A 14 -3.00 -4.86 8.22
C GLU A 14 -2.72 -4.18 6.87
N THR A 15 -1.59 -4.53 6.24
CA THR A 15 -1.20 -4.06 4.90
C THR A 15 -1.37 -5.18 3.89
N TYR A 16 -2.07 -4.90 2.80
CA TYR A 16 -2.37 -5.86 1.73
C TYR A 16 -1.75 -5.39 0.40
N SER A 17 -0.94 -6.24 -0.23
CA SER A 17 -0.43 -6.03 -1.60
C SER A 17 -1.30 -6.78 -2.60
N TYR A 18 -1.80 -6.11 -3.65
CA TYR A 18 -2.53 -6.79 -4.74
C TYR A 18 -1.71 -6.73 -6.04
N ILE A 19 -1.02 -7.83 -6.38
CA ILE A 19 -0.09 -7.89 -7.51
C ILE A 19 -0.73 -8.50 -8.77
N ASN A 20 -1.59 -9.51 -8.64
CA ASN A 20 -2.49 -9.97 -9.70
C ASN A 20 -3.32 -11.13 -9.16
N ARG A 21 -4.65 -10.96 -9.07
CA ARG A 21 -5.66 -12.02 -9.32
C ARG A 21 -7.06 -11.43 -9.15
N THR A 22 -7.68 -11.22 -10.31
CA THR A 22 -9.07 -11.61 -10.58
C THR A 22 -10.16 -10.70 -10.02
N TYR A 23 -10.52 -9.66 -10.80
CA TYR A 23 -11.79 -8.90 -10.75
C TYR A 23 -12.17 -8.30 -9.39
N GLY A 24 -11.59 -7.15 -9.08
CA GLY A 24 -12.27 -6.09 -8.34
C GLY A 24 -12.50 -6.27 -6.85
N LYS A 25 -12.37 -7.44 -6.22
CA LYS A 25 -12.74 -7.61 -4.80
C LYS A 25 -11.61 -8.15 -3.92
N ALA A 26 -11.37 -7.51 -2.77
CA ALA A 26 -10.40 -7.91 -1.76
C ALA A 26 -11.09 -8.12 -0.40
N THR A 27 -10.91 -9.29 0.21
CA THR A 27 -11.43 -9.56 1.56
C THR A 27 -10.34 -9.31 2.60
N PHE A 28 -10.68 -8.63 3.68
CA PHE A 28 -9.76 -8.32 4.78
C PHE A 28 -10.49 -8.34 6.12
N GLN A 29 -9.72 -8.32 7.21
CA GLN A 29 -10.29 -8.32 8.56
C GLN A 29 -9.68 -7.22 9.43
N GLN A 30 -10.50 -6.52 10.19
CA GLN A 30 -10.04 -5.62 11.24
C GLN A 30 -10.41 -6.18 12.60
N VAL A 31 -9.52 -6.03 13.59
CA VAL A 31 -9.70 -6.60 14.92
C VAL A 31 -9.58 -5.50 15.97
N TYR A 32 -10.65 -5.34 16.75
CA TYR A 32 -10.70 -4.44 17.89
C TYR A 32 -10.58 -5.25 19.18
N LYS A 33 -9.56 -4.93 19.98
CA LYS A 33 -9.34 -5.53 21.30
C LYS A 33 -9.56 -4.49 22.38
N ILE A 34 -10.50 -4.76 23.28
CA ILE A 34 -10.79 -3.88 24.42
C ILE A 34 -10.20 -4.53 25.66
N LEU A 35 -9.29 -3.82 26.31
CA LEU A 35 -8.63 -4.26 27.53
C LEU A 35 -9.02 -3.33 28.68
N LYS A 36 -9.37 -3.96 29.80
CA LYS A 36 -9.56 -3.30 31.09
C LYS A 36 -8.26 -3.39 31.87
N TYR A 37 -7.68 -2.26 32.26
CA TYR A 37 -6.46 -2.21 33.08
C TYR A 37 -6.74 -1.97 34.57
N ASP A 38 -7.92 -1.48 34.90
CA ASP A 38 -8.30 -1.15 36.28
C ASP A 38 -8.87 -2.34 37.06
N ILE A 39 -8.89 -2.18 38.38
CA ILE A 39 -9.36 -3.19 39.34
C ILE A 39 -10.90 -3.24 39.36
N SER A 40 -11.56 -2.09 39.25
CA SER A 40 -13.03 -1.95 39.34
C SER A 40 -13.76 -2.68 38.21
N PRO A 41 -14.63 -3.67 38.47
CA PRO A 41 -15.35 -4.41 37.44
C PRO A 41 -16.26 -3.49 36.62
N ILE A 42 -16.30 -3.71 35.30
CA ILE A 42 -17.19 -2.98 34.38
C ILE A 42 -18.37 -3.91 34.05
N GLN A 43 -19.60 -3.48 34.33
CA GLN A 43 -20.76 -4.36 34.13
C GLN A 43 -21.17 -4.40 32.67
N ARG A 44 -21.16 -3.24 32.01
CA ARG A 44 -21.50 -3.11 30.60
C ARG A 44 -20.62 -2.07 29.93
N ALA A 45 -20.12 -2.43 28.76
CA ALA A 45 -19.41 -1.56 27.86
C ALA A 45 -20.00 -1.67 26.46
N LYS A 46 -19.82 -0.60 25.70
CA LYS A 46 -20.29 -0.45 24.33
C LYS A 46 -19.13 -0.08 23.44
N LEU A 47 -18.97 -0.78 22.33
CA LEU A 47 -18.09 -0.40 21.23
C LEU A 47 -18.96 0.08 20.08
N THR A 48 -18.71 1.28 19.57
CA THR A 48 -19.30 1.79 18.34
C THR A 48 -18.21 1.97 17.30
N VAL A 49 -18.32 1.29 16.15
CA VAL A 49 -17.37 1.37 15.04
C VAL A 49 -18.03 2.03 13.84
N ASN A 50 -17.43 3.11 13.35
CA ASN A 50 -17.83 3.80 12.13
C ASN A 50 -17.01 3.29 10.94
N ILE A 51 -17.71 2.95 9.87
CA ILE A 51 -17.16 2.24 8.71
C ILE A 51 -17.57 2.98 7.43
N PRO A 52 -16.62 3.44 6.59
CA PRO A 52 -16.96 4.08 5.32
C PRO A 52 -17.41 3.02 4.31
N THR A 53 -18.68 3.06 3.89
CA THR A 53 -19.31 2.01 3.06
C THR A 53 -19.38 2.35 1.59
N SER A 54 -19.54 3.62 1.30
CA SER A 54 -19.88 4.12 -0.03
C SER A 54 -19.40 5.56 -0.19
N VAL A 55 -19.31 6.00 -1.44
CA VAL A 55 -19.00 7.39 -1.79
C VAL A 55 -20.03 7.91 -2.78
N ALA A 56 -20.54 9.11 -2.53
CA ALA A 56 -21.49 9.79 -3.39
C ALA A 56 -20.73 10.55 -4.49
N ILE A 57 -20.88 10.13 -5.74
CA ILE A 57 -20.20 10.67 -6.90
C ILE A 57 -21.24 11.17 -7.88
N ASN A 58 -21.28 12.47 -8.16
CA ASN A 58 -22.22 13.07 -9.12
C ASN A 58 -23.69 12.68 -8.84
N GLY A 59 -24.05 12.54 -7.57
CA GLY A 59 -25.40 12.12 -7.14
C GLY A 59 -25.68 10.62 -7.22
N LYS A 60 -24.71 9.79 -7.65
CA LYS A 60 -24.79 8.33 -7.60
C LYS A 60 -23.96 7.81 -6.43
N GLU A 61 -24.56 6.99 -5.59
CA GLU A 61 -23.85 6.29 -4.52
C GLU A 61 -23.14 5.06 -5.08
N VAL A 62 -21.82 4.99 -4.87
CA VAL A 62 -20.98 3.87 -5.27
C VAL A 62 -20.54 3.13 -4.02
N LYS A 63 -21.02 1.89 -3.86
CA LYS A 63 -20.69 1.02 -2.72
C LYS A 63 -19.39 0.29 -2.99
N PHE A 64 -18.33 0.65 -2.26
CA PHE A 64 -17.02 0.02 -2.38
C PHE A 64 -16.69 -0.90 -1.22
N LEU A 65 -17.44 -0.87 -0.12
CA LEU A 65 -17.16 -1.72 1.04
C LEU A 65 -18.43 -2.46 1.49
N SER A 66 -18.27 -3.77 1.68
CA SER A 66 -19.32 -4.64 2.21
C SER A 66 -18.86 -5.31 3.50
N LEU A 67 -19.77 -5.40 4.47
CA LEU A 67 -19.49 -5.91 5.81
C LEU A 67 -20.16 -7.28 6.00
N TYR A 68 -19.42 -8.26 6.52
CA TYR A 68 -20.01 -9.48 7.06
C TYR A 68 -20.54 -9.25 8.47
N ALA A 69 -21.48 -10.09 8.92
CA ALA A 69 -21.92 -10.05 10.30
C ALA A 69 -20.71 -10.08 11.26
N PRO A 70 -20.55 -9.07 12.13
CA PRO A 70 -19.38 -8.97 13.01
C PRO A 70 -19.40 -10.09 14.06
N GLU A 71 -18.23 -10.67 14.30
CA GLU A 71 -18.06 -11.72 15.28
C GLU A 71 -17.27 -11.19 16.47
N GLY A 72 -17.88 -11.17 17.65
CA GLY A 72 -17.21 -10.76 18.87
C GLY A 72 -17.16 -11.88 19.90
N SER A 73 -16.09 -11.91 20.70
CA SER A 73 -16.00 -12.79 21.85
C SER A 73 -15.46 -12.06 23.08
N LEU A 74 -16.03 -12.37 24.25
CA LEU A 74 -15.55 -11.96 25.55
C LEU A 74 -15.34 -13.23 26.39
N ALA A 75 -14.09 -13.56 26.68
CA ALA A 75 -13.74 -14.79 27.41
C ALA A 75 -14.38 -16.06 26.81
N GLY A 76 -14.49 -16.12 25.48
CA GLY A 76 -15.09 -17.25 24.75
C GLY A 76 -16.61 -17.19 24.58
N GLN A 77 -17.30 -16.22 25.19
CA GLN A 77 -18.74 -16.00 24.98
C GLN A 77 -18.97 -15.04 23.82
N SER A 78 -19.93 -15.34 22.94
CA SER A 78 -20.28 -14.49 21.80
C SER A 78 -20.81 -13.13 22.24
N ILE A 79 -20.37 -12.07 21.56
CA ILE A 79 -20.89 -10.71 21.72
C ILE A 79 -21.90 -10.43 20.61
N THR A 80 -23.04 -9.85 20.96
CA THR A 80 -24.05 -9.42 20.00
C THR A 80 -23.76 -8.00 19.53
N CYS A 81 -23.82 -7.79 18.22
CA CYS A 81 -23.67 -6.47 17.60
C CYS A 81 -24.90 -6.12 16.76
N GLN A 82 -25.21 -4.84 16.71
CA GLN A 82 -26.26 -4.26 15.88
C GLN A 82 -25.59 -3.38 14.83
N SER A 83 -25.97 -3.58 13.57
CA SER A 83 -25.43 -2.83 12.43
C SER A 83 -26.50 -1.90 11.86
N SER A 84 -26.12 -0.66 11.57
CA SER A 84 -26.96 0.28 10.81
C SER A 84 -26.87 0.07 9.29
N ILE A 85 -26.03 -0.87 8.85
CA ILE A 85 -25.81 -1.22 7.45
C ILE A 85 -26.08 -2.70 7.21
N ASP A 86 -26.45 -3.04 5.98
CA ASP A 86 -26.71 -4.42 5.59
C ASP A 86 -25.45 -5.28 5.69
N THR A 87 -25.56 -6.37 6.45
CA THR A 87 -24.49 -7.35 6.64
C THR A 87 -24.72 -8.59 5.77
N ILE A 88 -23.65 -9.11 5.18
CA ILE A 88 -23.67 -10.38 4.48
C ILE A 88 -23.76 -11.52 5.51
N MET A 89 -24.76 -12.39 5.36
CA MET A 89 -24.88 -13.63 6.14
C MET A 89 -24.02 -14.72 5.49
N ASP A 90 -23.10 -15.32 6.26
CA ASP A 90 -22.13 -16.28 5.74
C ASP A 90 -22.79 -17.66 5.57
N ASN A 91 -23.29 -17.99 4.38
CA ASN A 91 -23.61 -19.36 4.00
C ASN A 91 -22.60 -19.85 2.94
N ASN A 92 -21.46 -20.35 3.43
CA ASN A 92 -20.36 -21.01 2.70
C ASN A 92 -19.68 -20.19 1.59
N VAL A 93 -18.47 -19.66 1.86
CA VAL A 93 -17.50 -19.24 0.82
C VAL A 93 -16.09 -19.76 1.15
N PRO A 94 -15.30 -20.23 0.15
CA PRO A 94 -13.96 -20.78 0.37
C PRO A 94 -13.00 -19.70 0.83
N VAL A 95 -12.19 -20.04 1.83
CA VAL A 95 -11.10 -19.20 2.31
C VAL A 95 -10.02 -19.14 1.22
N VAL A 96 -9.97 -18.06 0.44
CA VAL A 96 -8.76 -17.71 -0.29
C VAL A 96 -7.85 -16.99 0.69
N VAL A 97 -7.03 -17.78 1.38
CA VAL A 97 -5.90 -17.27 2.16
C VAL A 97 -4.94 -16.64 1.15
N GLY A 98 -4.87 -15.31 1.15
CA GLY A 98 -3.70 -14.64 0.59
C GLY A 98 -2.49 -15.18 1.35
N ASP A 99 -1.58 -15.85 0.65
CA ASP A 99 -0.39 -16.48 1.22
C ASP A 99 0.47 -15.38 1.86
N GLY A 100 0.25 -15.19 3.16
CA GLY A 100 1.00 -14.27 3.97
C GLY A 100 2.37 -14.87 4.22
N ASP A 101 3.34 -14.44 3.42
CA ASP A 101 4.76 -14.66 3.67
C ASP A 101 5.05 -14.40 5.15
N LYS A 102 5.46 -15.45 5.88
CA LYS A 102 5.63 -15.44 7.34
C LYS A 102 6.82 -14.57 7.75
N LYS A 103 6.67 -13.24 7.70
CA LYS A 103 7.59 -12.33 8.40
C LYS A 103 7.22 -12.29 9.88
N LYS A 104 8.20 -12.67 10.72
CA LYS A 104 8.14 -12.69 12.20
C LYS A 104 7.41 -11.46 12.74
N ARG A 105 6.26 -11.71 13.41
CA ARG A 105 5.44 -10.70 14.10
C ARG A 105 6.26 -10.02 15.19
N LYS A 106 6.69 -8.77 14.93
CA LYS A 106 7.17 -7.85 15.96
C LYS A 106 5.94 -7.11 16.48
N ARG A 107 5.66 -7.19 17.78
CA ARG A 107 4.64 -6.36 18.47
C ARG A 107 4.98 -4.90 18.19
N ARG A 108 4.16 -4.21 17.38
CA ARG A 108 4.26 -2.76 17.17
C ARG A 108 3.04 -2.11 17.82
N GLU A 109 3.27 -0.98 18.48
CA GLU A 109 2.21 -0.07 18.90
C GLU A 109 1.47 0.47 17.67
N VAL A 110 0.22 0.88 17.87
CA VAL A 110 -0.64 1.47 16.83
C VAL A 110 0.07 2.71 16.27
N SER A 111 0.51 2.66 15.01
CA SER A 111 0.96 3.85 14.28
C SER A 111 -0.21 4.80 14.10
N THR A 112 0.00 6.10 14.32
CA THR A 112 -1.05 7.09 14.09
C THR A 112 -1.42 7.13 12.61
N VAL A 113 -2.67 7.45 12.30
CA VAL A 113 -3.17 7.60 10.93
C VAL A 113 -2.28 8.56 10.11
N ASP A 114 -1.78 9.61 10.74
CA ASP A 114 -0.88 10.61 10.14
C ASP A 114 0.50 10.04 9.76
N GLU A 115 1.04 9.09 10.55
CA GLU A 115 2.30 8.40 10.26
C GLU A 115 2.16 7.42 9.08
N GLN A 116 0.97 6.84 8.89
CA GLN A 116 0.67 5.98 7.75
C GLN A 116 0.42 6.80 6.47
N LEU A 117 -0.26 7.94 6.57
CA LEU A 117 -0.52 8.80 5.41
C LEU A 117 0.76 9.43 4.87
N SER A 118 1.70 9.80 5.74
CA SER A 118 3.01 10.35 5.35
C SER A 118 3.95 9.35 4.67
N LYS A 119 3.67 8.04 4.81
CA LYS A 119 4.42 6.97 4.15
C LYS A 119 4.05 6.79 2.68
N TYR A 120 2.85 7.22 2.27
CA TYR A 120 2.36 7.03 0.90
C TYR A 120 2.20 8.36 0.16
N PRO A 121 2.47 8.39 -1.15
CA PRO A 121 2.40 9.62 -1.93
C PRO A 121 0.93 10.08 -2.09
N ALA A 122 0.62 11.28 -1.59
CA ALA A 122 -0.74 11.83 -1.59
C ALA A 122 -1.36 11.96 -2.99
N ASN A 123 -0.54 12.19 -4.02
CA ASN A 123 -1.00 12.30 -5.41
C ASN A 123 -1.55 10.97 -5.97
N ARG A 124 -1.15 9.83 -5.41
CA ARG A 124 -1.55 8.47 -5.84
C ARG A 124 -2.41 7.72 -4.83
N THR A 125 -2.62 8.30 -3.66
CA THR A 125 -3.40 7.71 -2.57
C THR A 125 -4.81 8.30 -2.50
N ILE A 126 -5.80 7.45 -2.28
CA ILE A 126 -7.17 7.81 -1.87
C ILE A 126 -7.43 7.27 -0.46
N TYR A 127 -8.01 8.11 0.39
CA TYR A 127 -8.24 7.80 1.80
C TYR A 127 -9.73 7.88 2.14
N PHE A 128 -10.29 6.78 2.62
CA PHE A 128 -11.68 6.70 3.08
C PHE A 128 -11.73 6.58 4.60
N ASN A 129 -12.45 7.49 5.24
CA ASN A 129 -12.69 7.50 6.67
C ASN A 129 -14.06 8.12 6.99
N CYS A 130 -14.48 8.09 8.25
CA CYS A 130 -15.74 8.68 8.72
C CYS A 130 -15.57 10.00 9.50
N SER A 131 -14.53 10.77 9.17
CA SER A 131 -14.35 12.13 9.68
C SER A 131 -15.37 13.08 9.05
N SER A 132 -15.62 14.20 9.70
CA SER A 132 -16.53 15.23 9.18
C SER A 132 -16.11 15.74 7.80
N GLU A 133 -14.81 15.82 7.53
CA GLU A 133 -14.28 16.27 6.23
C GLU A 133 -14.58 15.27 5.13
N SER A 134 -14.26 13.98 5.33
CA SER A 134 -14.54 12.94 4.33
C SER A 134 -16.02 12.75 4.08
N VAL A 135 -16.88 12.94 5.08
CA VAL A 135 -18.35 12.91 4.92
C VAL A 135 -18.83 14.11 4.08
N GLN A 136 -18.26 15.31 4.30
CA GLN A 136 -18.57 16.49 3.47
C GLN A 136 -18.10 16.32 2.02
N GLU A 137 -17.02 15.57 1.78
CA GLU A 137 -16.53 15.20 0.45
C GLU A 137 -17.35 14.06 -0.21
N GLY A 138 -18.40 13.57 0.45
CA GLY A 138 -19.34 12.60 -0.09
C GLY A 138 -19.16 11.16 0.42
N THR A 139 -18.30 10.91 1.41
CA THR A 139 -18.20 9.58 2.04
C THR A 139 -19.44 9.28 2.87
N VAL A 140 -20.04 8.12 2.64
CA VAL A 140 -21.19 7.62 3.40
C VAL A 140 -20.70 6.54 4.37
N CYS A 141 -21.11 6.68 5.63
CA CYS A 141 -20.64 5.83 6.72
C CYS A 141 -21.78 5.04 7.38
N GLY A 142 -21.48 3.78 7.68
CA GLY A 142 -22.26 2.92 8.54
C GLY A 142 -21.71 2.88 9.95
N SER A 143 -22.55 2.46 10.91
CA SER A 143 -22.15 2.26 12.29
C SER A 143 -22.51 0.85 12.75
N VAL A 144 -21.60 0.24 13.51
CA VAL A 144 -21.83 -1.05 14.17
C VAL A 144 -21.61 -0.87 15.66
N THR A 145 -22.62 -1.25 16.43
CA THR A 145 -22.60 -1.14 17.89
C THR A 145 -22.64 -2.52 18.53
N CYS A 146 -21.62 -2.84 19.32
CA CYS A 146 -21.52 -4.08 20.08
C CYS A 146 -21.59 -3.79 21.57
N ASP A 147 -22.54 -4.42 22.27
CA ASP A 147 -22.67 -4.33 23.72
C ASP A 147 -22.08 -5.59 24.37
N PHE A 148 -21.23 -5.42 25.36
CA PHE A 148 -20.54 -6.54 26.01
C PHE A 148 -20.26 -6.26 27.48
N GLY A 149 -20.07 -7.34 28.24
CA GLY A 149 -19.84 -7.30 29.67
C GLY A 149 -20.37 -8.58 30.32
N PRO A 150 -20.05 -8.81 31.60
CA PRO A 150 -19.22 -7.99 32.47
C PRO A 150 -17.71 -8.25 32.30
N LEU A 151 -16.90 -7.18 32.29
CA LEU A 151 -15.43 -7.26 32.32
C LEU A 151 -14.94 -7.31 33.77
N LYS A 152 -14.94 -8.51 34.33
CA LYS A 152 -14.54 -8.75 35.74
C LYS A 152 -13.02 -8.68 35.93
N ASN A 153 -12.26 -9.43 35.13
CA ASN A 153 -10.81 -9.55 35.28
C ASN A 153 -10.03 -8.65 34.30
N ILE A 154 -8.85 -8.20 34.71
CA ILE A 154 -7.89 -7.46 33.87
C ILE A 154 -7.44 -8.30 32.64
N LYS A 155 -7.53 -9.63 32.73
CA LYS A 155 -7.24 -10.56 31.63
C LYS A 155 -8.39 -10.76 30.64
N ASN A 156 -9.60 -10.29 30.96
CA ASN A 156 -10.75 -10.47 30.08
C ASN A 156 -10.68 -9.42 28.99
N THR A 157 -10.19 -9.81 27.81
CA THR A 157 -10.17 -8.99 26.61
C THR A 157 -11.43 -9.28 25.80
N ALA A 158 -12.18 -8.24 25.43
CA ALA A 158 -13.19 -8.35 24.40
C ALA A 158 -12.49 -8.24 23.04
N GLU A 159 -12.71 -9.19 22.15
CA GLU A 159 -12.15 -9.19 20.80
C GLU A 159 -13.29 -9.24 19.79
N ILE A 160 -13.40 -8.19 18.96
CA ILE A 160 -14.41 -8.08 17.92
C ILE A 160 -13.71 -8.05 16.55
N ARG A 161 -14.16 -8.92 15.64
CA ARG A 161 -13.64 -9.07 14.28
C ARG A 161 -14.65 -8.53 13.27
N PHE A 162 -14.17 -7.64 12.42
CA PHE A 162 -14.90 -7.10 11.29
C PHE A 162 -14.30 -7.65 10.00
N LYS A 163 -14.97 -8.63 9.40
CA LYS A 163 -14.60 -9.17 8.09
C LYS A 163 -15.30 -8.34 7.02
N MET A 164 -14.56 -7.85 6.03
CA MET A 164 -15.06 -6.92 5.01
C MET A 164 -14.56 -7.29 3.63
N ILE A 165 -15.33 -6.91 2.61
CA ILE A 165 -14.97 -7.02 1.19
C ILE A 165 -14.87 -5.61 0.62
N LEU A 166 -13.69 -5.25 0.15
CA LEU A 166 -13.42 -4.04 -0.62
C LEU A 166 -13.59 -4.34 -2.11
N ASP A 167 -14.45 -3.60 -2.80
CA ASP A 167 -14.57 -3.58 -4.25
C ASP A 167 -13.71 -2.44 -4.83
N ILE A 168 -12.51 -2.81 -5.28
CA ILE A 168 -11.51 -1.95 -5.91
C ILE A 168 -11.94 -1.55 -7.33
N SER A 169 -12.74 -2.35 -8.03
CA SER A 169 -13.15 -2.03 -9.41
C SER A 169 -14.00 -0.76 -9.46
N GLU A 170 -14.98 -0.66 -8.56
CA GLU A 170 -15.84 0.53 -8.42
C GLU A 170 -15.03 1.80 -8.10
N LEU A 171 -13.90 1.67 -7.40
CA LEU A 171 -13.02 2.79 -7.06
C LEU A 171 -12.08 3.18 -8.19
N THR A 172 -11.60 2.21 -8.96
CA THR A 172 -10.69 2.44 -10.09
C THR A 172 -11.39 3.19 -11.22
N ASP A 173 -12.68 2.93 -11.44
CA ASP A 173 -13.51 3.67 -12.40
C ASP A 173 -13.75 5.14 -11.96
N TYR A 174 -13.75 5.40 -10.65
CA TYR A 174 -13.94 6.74 -10.10
C TYR A 174 -12.66 7.58 -10.11
N LYS A 175 -11.52 7.01 -9.72
CA LYS A 175 -10.22 7.70 -9.63
C LYS A 175 -9.11 6.82 -10.21
N PRO A 176 -8.98 6.76 -11.55
CA PRO A 176 -8.01 5.88 -12.22
C PRO A 176 -6.55 6.25 -11.89
N ASP A 177 -6.29 7.50 -11.51
CA ASP A 177 -4.96 8.01 -11.16
C ASP A 177 -4.51 7.60 -9.75
N LYS A 178 -5.38 6.93 -8.98
CA LYS A 178 -5.14 6.51 -7.59
C LYS A 178 -5.00 4.99 -7.53
N ASP A 179 -3.77 4.52 -7.30
CA ASP A 179 -3.46 3.09 -7.20
C ASP A 179 -3.24 2.62 -5.75
N ILE A 180 -3.34 3.53 -4.78
CA ILE A 180 -3.26 3.21 -3.34
C ILE A 180 -4.59 3.59 -2.69
N VAL A 181 -5.28 2.62 -2.13
CA VAL A 181 -6.54 2.80 -1.40
C VAL A 181 -6.29 2.53 0.08
N ILE A 182 -6.61 3.50 0.93
CA ILE A 182 -6.54 3.33 2.39
C ILE A 182 -7.96 3.45 2.94
N VAL A 183 -8.42 2.39 3.60
CA VAL A 183 -9.72 2.35 4.27
C VAL A 183 -9.47 2.39 5.77
N SER A 184 -10.02 3.39 6.45
CA SER A 184 -9.89 3.53 7.90
C SER A 184 -11.24 3.57 8.58
N THR A 185 -11.34 2.79 9.65
CA THR A 185 -12.51 2.72 10.52
C THR A 185 -12.17 3.36 11.87
N SER A 186 -13.14 3.99 12.52
CA SER A 186 -12.97 4.57 13.86
C SER A 186 -13.87 3.88 14.87
N GLY A 187 -13.27 3.37 15.95
CA GLY A 187 -13.96 2.66 17.01
C GLY A 187 -13.89 3.43 18.33
N THR A 188 -15.04 3.68 18.93
CA THR A 188 -15.18 4.36 20.23
C THR A 188 -15.72 3.38 21.27
N ALA A 189 -14.94 3.12 22.31
CA ALA A 189 -15.34 2.31 23.45
C ALA A 189 -15.83 3.19 24.60
N GLN A 190 -16.98 2.86 25.19
CA GLN A 190 -17.61 3.60 26.28
C GLN A 190 -18.12 2.64 27.37
N ILE A 191 -18.06 3.07 28.63
CA ILE A 191 -18.65 2.34 29.75
C ILE A 191 -20.12 2.76 29.89
N VAL A 192 -21.03 1.78 29.95
CA VAL A 192 -22.49 1.99 30.03
C VAL A 192 -23.01 1.43 31.36
N ASP A 193 -22.50 1.95 32.47
CA ASP A 193 -22.93 1.54 33.81
C ASP A 193 -23.90 2.59 34.41
N ASN A 194 -25.01 2.14 35.01
CA ASN A 194 -26.04 3.00 35.60
C ASN A 194 -25.63 3.69 36.92
N VAL A 195 -24.40 3.46 37.40
CA VAL A 195 -23.91 4.01 38.65
C VAL A 195 -23.15 5.29 38.34
N VAL A 196 -23.78 6.43 38.65
CA VAL A 196 -23.27 7.82 38.70
C VAL A 196 -21.76 7.90 38.44
N SER A 197 -21.37 7.79 37.17
CA SER A 197 -20.00 8.00 36.74
C SER A 197 -19.95 9.43 36.24
N SER A 198 -19.45 10.35 37.08
CA SER A 198 -19.37 11.80 36.80
C SER A 198 -18.31 12.16 35.75
N GLY A 199 -18.14 11.32 34.74
CA GLY A 199 -17.14 11.44 33.69
C GLY A 199 -17.22 10.21 32.82
N GLY A 200 -18.01 10.27 31.75
CA GLY A 200 -18.06 9.22 30.74
C GLY A 200 -16.68 9.08 30.11
N TYR A 201 -15.94 8.04 30.48
CA TYR A 201 -14.66 7.73 29.86
C TYR A 201 -14.91 7.06 28.51
N SER A 202 -14.57 7.75 27.43
CA SER A 202 -14.54 7.20 26.08
C SER A 202 -13.10 7.13 25.56
N HIS A 203 -12.81 6.06 24.82
CA HIS A 203 -11.55 5.91 24.12
C HIS A 203 -11.83 5.64 22.65
N GLU A 204 -11.23 6.46 21.78
CA GLU A 204 -11.32 6.35 20.34
C GLU A 204 -10.03 5.77 19.76
N VAL A 205 -10.16 4.82 18.83
CA VAL A 205 -9.06 4.20 18.10
C VAL A 205 -9.44 4.07 16.64
N SER A 206 -8.52 4.45 15.75
CA SER A 206 -8.66 4.30 14.31
C SER A 206 -7.84 3.10 13.80
N VAL A 207 -8.39 2.36 12.84
CA VAL A 207 -7.77 1.16 12.27
C VAL A 207 -7.68 1.32 10.75
N PRO A 208 -6.49 1.65 10.22
CA PRO A 208 -6.28 1.74 8.78
C PRO A 208 -5.95 0.35 8.18
N SER A 209 -6.52 0.10 7.01
CA SER A 209 -6.17 -1.01 6.12
C SER A 209 -5.69 -0.44 4.78
N VAL A 210 -4.49 -0.82 4.36
CA VAL A 210 -3.84 -0.27 3.16
C VAL A 210 -3.86 -1.30 2.04
N PHE A 211 -4.31 -0.88 0.86
CA PHE A 211 -4.35 -1.67 -0.37
C PHE A 211 -3.50 -0.97 -1.42
N ILE A 212 -2.45 -1.65 -1.90
CA ILE A 212 -1.49 -1.11 -2.88
C ILE A 212 -1.59 -1.88 -4.18
N GLY A 213 -1.87 -1.16 -5.27
CA GLY A 213 -2.02 -1.72 -6.59
C GLY A 213 -0.75 -1.92 -7.37
N PRO A 214 -0.87 -2.53 -8.57
CA PRO A 214 0.21 -2.52 -9.52
C PRO A 214 0.52 -1.06 -9.77
N SER A 215 1.71 -0.65 -9.32
CA SER A 215 2.17 0.70 -9.52
C SER A 215 1.94 1.01 -10.99
N ALA A 216 1.26 2.13 -11.28
CA ALA A 216 1.63 2.86 -12.47
C ALA A 216 3.12 3.10 -12.28
N GLU A 217 3.97 2.21 -12.81
CA GLU A 217 5.39 2.46 -12.95
C GLU A 217 5.43 3.87 -13.45
N GLN A 218 6.02 4.78 -12.65
CA GLN A 218 6.15 6.16 -13.06
C GLN A 218 6.79 6.04 -14.43
N SER A 219 6.00 6.28 -15.48
CA SER A 219 6.43 6.00 -16.82
C SER A 219 7.58 6.95 -16.99
N ILE A 220 8.81 6.43 -16.89
CA ILE A 220 10.00 7.24 -16.99
C ILE A 220 9.85 7.86 -18.36
N ALA A 221 9.56 9.16 -18.33
CA ALA A 221 9.04 9.81 -19.50
C ALA A 221 10.11 9.67 -20.59
N ILE A 222 9.72 9.13 -21.74
CA ILE A 222 10.65 8.63 -22.76
C ILE A 222 11.72 9.67 -23.15
N TRP A 223 11.40 10.95 -23.00
CA TRP A 223 12.33 12.07 -23.18
C TRP A 223 13.56 12.01 -22.26
N ILE A 224 13.46 11.52 -21.02
CA ILE A 224 14.59 11.37 -20.08
C ILE A 224 15.59 10.35 -20.63
N ILE A 225 15.10 9.25 -21.22
CA ILE A 225 15.95 8.24 -21.86
C ILE A 225 16.65 8.84 -23.08
N ILE A 226 15.93 9.60 -23.91
CA ILE A 226 16.50 10.28 -25.09
C ILE A 226 17.59 11.27 -24.66
N VAL A 227 17.34 12.09 -23.64
CA VAL A 227 18.33 13.05 -23.11
C VAL A 227 19.56 12.34 -22.56
N ALA A 228 19.38 11.23 -21.83
CA ALA A 228 20.49 10.44 -21.30
C ALA A 228 21.38 9.86 -22.42
N VAL A 229 20.77 9.36 -23.50
CA VAL A 229 21.50 8.84 -24.67
C VAL A 229 22.28 9.96 -25.38
N ILE A 230 21.66 11.14 -25.58
CA ILE A 230 22.33 12.29 -26.19
C ILE A 230 23.53 12.75 -25.35
N CYS A 231 23.34 12.88 -24.02
CA CYS A 231 24.43 13.20 -23.10
C CYS A 231 25.56 12.16 -23.15
N GLY A 232 25.23 10.87 -23.20
CA GLY A 232 26.19 9.78 -23.30
C GLY A 232 27.03 9.86 -24.59
N ILE A 233 26.40 10.12 -25.73
CA ILE A 233 27.08 10.28 -27.02
C ILE A 233 28.00 11.51 -27.01
N LEU A 234 27.54 12.62 -26.43
CA LEU A 234 28.34 13.84 -26.28
C LEU A 234 29.59 13.61 -25.43
N LEU A 235 29.44 12.91 -24.30
CA LEU A 235 30.56 12.54 -23.44
C LEU A 235 31.55 11.60 -24.16
N LEU A 236 31.04 10.61 -24.87
CA LEU A 236 31.85 9.68 -25.66
C LEU A 236 32.65 10.42 -26.74
N ALA A 237 32.02 11.36 -27.45
CA ALA A 237 32.66 12.17 -28.47
C ALA A 237 33.77 13.08 -27.90
N LEU A 238 33.55 13.68 -26.73
CA LEU A 238 34.57 14.47 -26.03
C LEU A 238 35.77 13.61 -25.61
N LEU A 239 35.54 12.41 -25.08
CA LEU A 239 36.61 11.49 -24.72
C LEU A 239 37.41 11.04 -25.95
N ALA A 240 36.74 10.68 -27.04
CA ALA A 240 37.38 10.33 -28.31
C ALA A 240 38.18 11.51 -28.88
N GLY A 241 37.64 12.73 -28.81
CA GLY A 241 38.33 13.96 -29.21
C GLY A 241 39.56 14.25 -28.36
N GLY A 242 39.47 14.04 -27.03
CA GLY A 242 40.59 14.14 -26.10
C GLY A 242 41.70 13.15 -26.44
N LEU A 243 41.35 11.86 -26.61
CA LEU A 243 42.29 10.80 -27.01
C LEU A 243 42.90 11.06 -28.39
N TYR A 244 42.15 11.64 -29.32
CA TYR A 244 42.64 12.05 -30.63
C TYR A 244 43.67 13.18 -30.53
N LYS A 245 43.40 14.21 -29.71
CA LYS A 245 44.35 15.31 -29.47
C LYS A 245 45.59 14.86 -28.72
N LEU A 246 45.47 13.89 -27.81
CA LEU A 246 46.59 13.25 -27.12
C LEU A 246 47.42 12.33 -28.04
N GLY A 247 47.02 12.18 -29.31
CA GLY A 247 47.82 11.49 -30.32
C GLY A 247 47.71 9.96 -30.28
N PHE A 248 46.78 9.40 -29.50
CA PHE A 248 46.61 7.96 -29.33
C PHE A 248 46.32 7.25 -30.67
N PHE A 249 45.51 7.87 -31.54
CA PHE A 249 45.14 7.31 -32.85
C PHE A 249 46.17 7.53 -33.98
N LYS A 250 47.27 8.26 -33.74
CA LYS A 250 48.21 8.64 -34.81
C LYS A 250 49.32 7.62 -35.10
N ARG A 251 49.45 6.52 -34.33
CA ARG A 251 50.60 5.60 -34.45
C ARG A 251 50.35 4.26 -35.15
N GLU A 252 49.20 3.60 -35.02
CA GLU A 252 49.03 2.27 -35.64
C GLU A 252 48.63 2.33 -37.13
N LYS A 253 47.66 3.16 -37.52
CA LYS A 253 47.16 3.12 -38.91
C LYS A 253 48.16 3.59 -39.96
N LYS A 254 49.10 4.48 -39.61
CA LYS A 254 50.16 4.91 -40.56
C LYS A 254 51.23 3.83 -40.77
N ALA A 255 51.55 3.02 -39.77
CA ALA A 255 52.56 1.98 -39.91
C ALA A 255 52.08 0.85 -40.84
N MET A 256 50.83 0.39 -40.67
CA MET A 256 50.28 -0.70 -41.47
C MET A 256 50.02 -0.30 -42.93
N LEU A 257 49.51 0.92 -43.19
CA LEU A 257 49.31 1.42 -44.56
C LEU A 257 50.60 1.77 -45.29
N MET A 258 51.68 2.11 -44.58
CA MET A 258 52.99 2.32 -45.20
C MET A 258 53.66 0.99 -45.55
N GLU A 259 53.45 -0.06 -44.77
CA GLU A 259 53.98 -1.40 -45.05
C GLU A 259 53.29 -2.06 -46.26
N GLU A 260 51.97 -1.94 -46.41
CA GLU A 260 51.27 -2.45 -47.60
C GLU A 260 51.64 -1.67 -48.88
N LYS A 261 51.75 -0.34 -48.80
CA LYS A 261 52.17 0.47 -49.96
C LYS A 261 53.63 0.23 -50.35
N ALA A 262 54.51 -0.06 -49.39
CA ALA A 262 55.89 -0.43 -49.69
C ALA A 262 55.99 -1.81 -50.36
N LYS A 263 55.13 -2.76 -49.99
CA LYS A 263 55.04 -4.07 -50.64
C LYS A 263 54.48 -3.97 -52.06
N GLN A 264 53.41 -3.19 -52.29
CA GLN A 264 52.87 -2.95 -53.63
C GLN A 264 53.86 -2.24 -54.57
N ASN A 265 54.59 -1.23 -54.08
CA ASN A 265 55.60 -0.54 -54.91
C ASN A 265 56.85 -1.41 -55.18
N ALA A 266 57.17 -2.37 -54.31
CA ALA A 266 58.28 -3.30 -54.53
C ALA A 266 57.95 -4.40 -55.54
N GLU A 267 56.67 -4.82 -55.63
CA GLU A 267 56.20 -5.81 -56.59
C GLU A 267 56.12 -5.25 -58.02
N ASP A 268 55.75 -3.97 -58.18
CA ASP A 268 55.72 -3.27 -59.48
C ASP A 268 57.13 -2.95 -60.06
N THR A 269 58.19 -3.02 -59.24
CA THR A 269 59.57 -2.70 -59.67
C THR A 269 60.39 -3.96 -60.05
N ALA A 270 59.84 -5.16 -59.86
CA ALA A 270 60.57 -6.43 -60.01
C ALA A 270 60.39 -7.14 -61.37
N GLU A 271 59.68 -6.56 -62.35
CA GLU A 271 59.61 -7.14 -63.70
C GLU A 271 60.28 -6.24 -64.75
N PRO A 272 61.55 -6.53 -65.10
CA PRO A 272 61.99 -6.39 -66.48
C PRO A 272 62.79 -7.59 -67.02
N LEU A 273 62.34 -8.08 -68.17
CA LEU A 273 63.06 -8.69 -69.30
C LEU A 273 64.12 -9.78 -69.09
N THR A 274 63.81 -10.98 -69.59
CA THR A 274 64.69 -11.86 -70.39
C THR A 274 63.78 -12.75 -71.25
N THR A 275 63.89 -12.97 -72.56
CA THR A 275 64.84 -12.63 -73.62
C THR A 275 64.15 -13.02 -74.94
N GLY A 276 64.26 -12.21 -75.99
CA GLY A 276 64.09 -12.70 -77.37
C GLY A 276 65.46 -12.96 -77.99
N ALA A 277 65.70 -14.13 -78.58
CA ALA A 277 66.46 -14.33 -79.83
C ALA A 277 66.60 -15.83 -80.19
N GLN A 278 66.60 -16.09 -81.49
CA GLN A 278 66.46 -17.35 -82.22
C GLN A 278 67.69 -18.28 -82.18
N THR A 279 67.47 -19.58 -82.37
CA THR A 279 68.05 -20.38 -83.48
C THR A 279 67.29 -21.69 -83.65
#